data_AF-A0A6P0YPK8-F1
#
_entry.id   AF-A0A6P0YPK8-F1
#
_cell.length_a   1.000
_cell.length_b   1.000
_cell.length_c   1.000
_cell.angle_alpha   90.00
_cell.angle_beta   90.00
_cell.angle_gamma   90.00
#
_symmetry.space_group_name_H-M   'P 1'
#
loop_
_entity.id
_entity.type
_entity.pdbx_description
1 polymer ?
#
loop_
_entity_poly.entity_id
_entity_poly.type
_entity_poly.pdbx_seq_one_letter_code
_entity_poly.pdbx_strand_id
1 'polypeptide(L)'
;ERYRRDAEQFRAEVSKLSTADLEAVMAQAEHSGGTGLQSYLNSIANVQNFKYSRLFAIGLLTAIETIDESIVAEQETLKPWVQKLSELLHLPNEKMEKDLEIYRSNLEKFRQAQVVMEDVLKADRKKREERQAAAQEASDTPSDDVVGSESAPDGGEATP
;
A
#
# COMPACT_ATOMS: atom_id res chain seq x y z
N GLU A 1 -3.20 15.16 -15.01
CA GLU A 1 -2.62 15.00 -16.37
C GLU A 1 -1.11 15.24 -16.45
N ARG A 2 -0.58 16.47 -16.36
CA ARG A 2 0.87 16.73 -16.56
C ARG A 2 1.80 15.87 -15.69
N TYR A 3 1.67 15.93 -14.37
CA TYR A 3 2.55 15.16 -13.47
C TYR A 3 2.48 13.64 -13.67
N ARG A 4 1.31 13.13 -14.05
CA ARG A 4 1.12 11.70 -14.33
C ARG A 4 1.91 11.29 -15.57
N ARG A 5 1.82 12.08 -16.64
CA ARG A 5 2.58 11.88 -17.87
C ARG A 5 4.09 11.98 -17.63
N ASP A 6 4.52 12.99 -16.88
CA ASP A 6 5.94 13.20 -16.58
C ASP A 6 6.49 11.99 -15.78
N ALA A 7 5.74 11.47 -14.82
CA ALA A 7 6.10 10.27 -14.06
C ALA A 7 6.12 9.00 -14.92
N GLU A 8 5.16 8.83 -15.84
CA GLU A 8 5.12 7.70 -16.77
C GLU A 8 6.31 7.74 -17.75
N GLN A 9 6.66 8.90 -18.27
CA GLN A 9 7.84 9.10 -19.13
C GLN A 9 9.12 8.78 -18.37
N PHE A 10 9.27 9.31 -17.16
CA PHE A 10 10.40 9.01 -16.27
C PHE A 10 10.54 7.49 -16.03
N ARG A 11 9.47 6.80 -15.67
CA ARG A 11 9.51 5.34 -15.45
C ARG A 11 9.85 4.57 -16.73
N ALA A 12 9.34 4.99 -17.89
CA ALA A 12 9.63 4.36 -19.16
C ALA A 12 11.09 4.55 -19.63
N GLU A 13 11.74 5.64 -19.23
CA GLU A 13 13.18 5.84 -19.45
C GLU A 13 13.99 4.98 -18.47
N VAL A 14 13.65 5.03 -17.18
CA VAL A 14 14.36 4.30 -16.13
C VAL A 14 14.26 2.78 -16.30
N SER A 15 13.11 2.25 -16.73
CA SER A 15 12.90 0.80 -16.90
C SER A 15 13.78 0.16 -17.99
N LYS A 16 14.47 0.97 -18.80
CA LYS A 16 15.40 0.52 -19.83
C LYS A 16 16.85 0.45 -19.34
N LEU A 17 17.12 0.97 -18.15
CA LEU A 17 18.45 1.06 -17.58
C LEU A 17 18.73 -0.14 -16.67
N SER A 18 19.99 -0.57 -16.62
CA SER A 18 20.47 -1.41 -15.53
C SER A 18 20.83 -0.57 -14.31
N THR A 19 21.09 -1.22 -13.17
CA THR A 19 21.57 -0.55 -11.96
C THR A 19 22.88 0.19 -12.22
N ALA A 20 23.81 -0.43 -12.95
CA ALA A 20 25.07 0.19 -13.35
C ALA A 20 24.86 1.41 -14.29
N ASP A 21 23.89 1.33 -15.22
CA ASP A 21 23.58 2.46 -16.10
C ASP A 21 22.98 3.63 -15.32
N LEU A 22 22.11 3.35 -14.33
CA LEU A 22 21.56 4.39 -13.47
C LEU A 22 22.66 5.10 -12.69
N GLU A 23 23.60 4.35 -12.09
CA GLU A 23 24.76 4.92 -11.42
C GLU A 23 25.61 5.78 -12.35
N ALA A 24 25.86 5.30 -13.57
CA ALA A 24 26.62 6.04 -14.58
C ALA A 24 25.91 7.35 -14.96
N VAL A 25 24.59 7.32 -15.13
CA VAL A 25 23.77 8.50 -15.42
C VAL A 25 23.81 9.50 -14.27
N MET A 26 23.77 9.04 -13.02
CA MET A 26 23.85 9.91 -11.84
C MET A 26 25.26 10.49 -11.65
N ALA A 27 26.32 9.72 -11.92
CA ALA A 27 27.69 10.21 -11.88
C ALA A 27 27.98 11.25 -12.97
N GLN A 28 27.24 11.20 -14.08
CA GLN A 28 27.29 12.20 -15.14
C GLN A 28 26.31 13.36 -14.93
N ALA A 29 25.66 13.46 -13.77
CA ALA A 29 24.68 14.51 -13.50
C ALA A 29 25.28 15.91 -13.74
N GLU A 30 26.52 16.18 -13.31
CA GLU A 30 27.13 17.51 -13.52
C GLU A 30 27.50 17.82 -14.98
N HIS A 31 27.59 16.80 -15.85
CA HIS A 31 28.04 16.95 -17.23
C HIS A 31 26.91 17.40 -18.16
N SER A 32 27.15 18.48 -18.90
CA SER A 32 26.22 19.02 -19.89
C SER A 32 26.08 18.09 -21.10
N GLY A 33 24.87 17.98 -21.67
CA GLY A 33 24.65 17.34 -22.98
C GLY A 33 23.86 16.02 -22.98
N GLY A 34 23.35 15.58 -21.84
CA GLY A 34 22.47 14.41 -21.74
C GLY A 34 21.04 14.65 -22.23
N THR A 35 20.34 13.57 -22.59
CA THR A 35 18.89 13.58 -22.92
C THR A 35 18.08 12.89 -21.82
N GLY A 36 16.79 13.23 -21.69
CA GLY A 36 15.88 12.57 -20.74
C GLY A 36 16.35 12.70 -19.29
N LEU A 37 16.41 11.59 -18.56
CA LEU A 37 16.87 11.48 -17.17
C LEU A 37 18.15 12.28 -16.87
N GLN A 38 19.16 12.19 -17.73
CA GLN A 38 20.43 12.90 -17.53
C GLN A 38 20.26 14.42 -17.56
N SER A 39 19.39 14.96 -18.44
CA SER A 39 19.09 16.39 -18.47
C SER A 39 18.36 16.86 -17.21
N TYR A 40 17.48 16.03 -16.64
CA TYR A 40 16.80 16.32 -15.38
C TYR A 40 17.78 16.34 -14.22
N LEU A 41 18.64 15.34 -14.10
CA LEU A 41 19.66 15.27 -13.05
C LEU A 41 20.69 16.40 -13.18
N ASN A 42 21.05 16.77 -14.40
CA ASN A 42 21.93 17.91 -14.65
C ASN A 42 21.34 19.25 -14.21
N SER A 43 20.05 19.44 -14.47
CA SER A 43 19.32 20.62 -13.98
C SER A 43 19.24 20.65 -12.45
N ILE A 44 19.34 19.50 -11.78
CA ILE A 44 19.34 19.41 -10.32
C ILE A 44 20.73 19.69 -9.75
N ALA A 45 21.76 19.04 -10.29
CA ALA A 45 23.13 19.17 -9.82
C ALA A 45 23.72 20.58 -10.04
N ASN A 46 23.37 21.24 -11.16
CA ASN A 46 23.90 22.57 -11.50
C ASN A 46 23.08 23.75 -10.95
N VAL A 47 21.94 23.51 -10.32
CA VAL A 47 21.18 24.59 -9.67
C VAL A 47 21.81 24.86 -8.30
N GLN A 48 22.46 26.03 -8.17
CA GLN A 48 23.15 26.48 -6.94
C GLN A 48 22.32 26.38 -5.64
N ASN A 49 20.99 26.23 -5.73
CA ASN A 49 20.09 26.10 -4.58
C ASN A 49 19.01 25.04 -4.81
N PHE A 50 19.37 23.85 -5.30
CA PHE A 50 18.39 22.77 -5.39
C PHE A 50 17.80 22.50 -4.01
N LYS A 51 16.47 22.62 -3.90
CA LYS A 51 15.76 22.39 -2.65
C LYS A 51 15.41 20.92 -2.54
N TYR A 52 16.15 20.22 -1.69
CA TYR A 52 15.80 18.87 -1.29
C TYR A 52 14.35 18.82 -0.79
N SER A 53 13.61 17.82 -1.24
CA SER A 53 12.28 17.49 -0.75
C SER A 53 12.15 15.98 -0.57
N ARG A 54 11.34 15.56 0.41
CA ARG A 54 11.02 14.14 0.60
C ARG A 54 10.45 13.50 -0.66
N LEU A 55 9.63 14.22 -1.43
CA LEU A 55 9.06 13.72 -2.68
C LEU A 55 10.13 13.41 -3.73
N PHE A 56 11.21 14.19 -3.76
CA PHE A 56 12.33 13.93 -4.65
C PHE A 56 13.07 12.64 -4.25
N ALA A 57 13.34 12.44 -2.96
CA ALA A 57 13.93 11.20 -2.46
C ALA A 57 13.06 9.98 -2.80
N ILE A 58 11.74 10.09 -2.66
CA ILE A 58 10.81 9.03 -3.06
C ILE A 58 10.88 8.78 -4.58
N GLY A 59 11.02 9.83 -5.40
CA GLY A 59 11.22 9.67 -6.85
C GLY A 59 12.48 8.90 -7.21
N LEU A 60 13.60 9.15 -6.52
CA LEU A 60 14.82 8.36 -6.68
C LEU A 60 14.63 6.91 -6.22
N LEU A 61 13.92 6.70 -5.11
CA LEU A 61 13.57 5.35 -4.65
C LEU A 61 12.75 4.59 -5.69
N THR A 62 11.73 5.23 -6.28
CA THR A 62 10.94 4.64 -7.36
C THR A 62 11.78 4.33 -8.60
N ALA A 63 12.83 5.11 -8.87
CA ALA A 63 13.74 4.83 -9.97
C ALA A 63 14.50 3.52 -9.73
N ILE A 64 15.07 3.35 -8.53
CA ILE A 64 15.77 2.12 -8.12
C ILE A 64 14.80 0.93 -8.16
N GLU A 65 13.61 1.08 -7.56
CA GLU A 65 12.56 0.05 -7.52
C GLU A 65 12.12 -0.38 -8.93
N THR A 66 12.10 0.54 -9.90
CA THR A 66 11.72 0.23 -11.29
C THR A 66 12.78 -0.61 -12.00
N ILE A 67 14.05 -0.52 -11.60
CA ILE A 67 15.15 -1.31 -12.18
C ILE A 67 15.30 -2.64 -11.44
N ASP A 68 15.32 -2.60 -10.11
CA ASP A 68 15.51 -3.75 -9.25
C ASP A 68 14.81 -3.54 -7.90
N GLU A 69 13.67 -4.20 -7.74
CA GLU A 69 12.85 -4.15 -6.54
C GLU A 69 13.59 -4.71 -5.31
N SER A 70 14.53 -5.66 -5.50
CA SER A 70 15.24 -6.30 -4.37
C SER A 70 16.13 -5.32 -3.59
N ILE A 71 16.60 -4.26 -4.25
CA ILE A 71 17.40 -3.19 -3.63
C ILE A 71 16.55 -2.37 -2.66
N VAL A 72 15.28 -2.17 -2.98
CA VAL A 72 14.35 -1.38 -2.16
C VAL A 72 13.69 -2.24 -1.08
N ALA A 73 13.64 -3.55 -1.27
CA ALA A 73 13.04 -4.51 -0.34
C ALA A 73 13.75 -4.54 1.03
N GLU A 74 15.08 -4.46 1.06
CA GLU A 74 15.87 -4.57 2.30
C GLU A 74 16.54 -3.25 2.66
N GLN A 75 16.71 -2.97 3.96
CA GLN A 75 17.39 -1.75 4.40
C GLN A 75 18.91 -1.85 4.18
N GLU A 76 19.46 -3.05 4.30
CA GLU A 76 20.89 -3.33 4.14
C GLU A 76 21.38 -3.07 2.72
N THR A 77 20.54 -3.36 1.72
CA THR A 77 20.83 -3.08 0.30
C THR A 77 20.51 -1.64 -0.07
N LEU A 78 19.43 -1.05 0.46
CA LEU A 78 19.06 0.34 0.15
C LEU A 78 20.06 1.37 0.69
N LYS A 79 20.59 1.17 1.91
CA LYS A 79 21.43 2.18 2.57
C LYS A 79 22.71 2.54 1.79
N PRO A 80 23.52 1.58 1.29
CA PRO A 80 24.66 1.87 0.44
C PRO A 80 24.29 2.64 -0.82
N TRP A 81 23.14 2.32 -1.43
CA TRP A 81 22.62 3.04 -2.59
C TRP A 81 22.29 4.49 -2.25
N VAL A 82 21.55 4.73 -1.16
CA VAL A 82 21.20 6.07 -0.70
C VAL A 82 22.45 6.90 -0.41
N GLN A 83 23.47 6.31 0.21
CA GLN A 83 24.77 6.95 0.44
C GLN A 83 25.43 7.37 -0.87
N LYS A 84 25.63 6.41 -1.78
CA LYS A 84 26.23 6.68 -3.08
C LYS A 84 25.48 7.75 -3.87
N LEU A 85 24.15 7.68 -3.92
CA LEU A 85 23.33 8.67 -4.63
C LEU A 85 23.39 10.06 -3.99
N SER A 86 23.42 10.13 -2.66
CA SER A 86 23.53 11.41 -1.96
C SER A 86 24.86 12.11 -2.23
N GLU A 87 25.94 11.35 -2.34
CA GLU A 87 27.26 11.88 -2.71
C GLU A 87 27.28 12.38 -4.15
N LEU A 88 26.81 11.57 -5.11
CA LEU A 88 26.80 11.92 -6.53
C LEU A 88 25.96 13.16 -6.87
N LEU A 89 24.86 13.38 -6.14
CA LEU A 89 23.93 14.47 -6.39
C LEU A 89 24.03 15.63 -5.37
N HIS A 90 25.04 15.59 -4.50
CA HIS A 90 25.24 16.59 -3.43
C HIS A 90 24.00 16.81 -2.55
N LEU A 91 23.28 15.72 -2.22
CA LEU A 91 22.05 15.74 -1.42
C LEU A 91 22.36 15.50 0.06
N PRO A 92 21.50 15.98 0.98
CA PRO A 92 21.69 15.75 2.41
C PRO A 92 21.42 14.27 2.76
N ASN A 93 22.48 13.47 2.85
CA ASN A 93 22.42 12.02 3.11
C ASN A 93 21.55 11.65 4.31
N GLU A 94 21.84 12.19 5.50
CA GLU A 94 21.11 11.85 6.73
C GLU A 94 19.60 12.14 6.63
N LYS A 95 19.24 13.24 5.94
CA LYS A 95 17.84 13.59 5.71
C LYS A 95 17.18 12.62 4.75
N MET A 96 17.87 12.25 3.69
CA MET A 96 17.39 11.29 2.68
C MET A 96 17.17 9.90 3.30
N GLU A 97 18.15 9.38 4.05
CA GLU A 97 18.03 8.11 4.76
C GLU A 97 16.80 8.10 5.68
N LYS A 98 16.65 9.13 6.52
CA LYS A 98 15.54 9.24 7.46
C LYS A 98 14.18 9.38 6.78
N ASP A 99 14.10 10.17 5.71
CA ASP A 99 12.86 10.38 4.97
C ASP A 99 12.40 9.09 4.27
N LEU A 100 13.33 8.32 3.71
CA LEU A 100 13.04 7.03 3.06
C LEU A 100 12.65 5.95 4.09
N GLU A 101 13.30 5.93 5.25
CA GLU A 101 12.94 5.05 6.36
C GLU A 101 11.50 5.32 6.86
N ILE A 102 11.17 6.59 7.11
CA ILE A 102 9.82 7.01 7.51
C ILE A 102 8.80 6.62 6.44
N TYR A 103 9.11 6.87 5.16
CA TYR A 103 8.24 6.53 4.05
C TYR A 103 7.94 5.02 4.00
N ARG A 104 8.99 4.18 4.07
CA ARG A 104 8.85 2.72 4.07
C ARG A 104 8.07 2.21 5.28
N SER A 105 8.36 2.72 6.48
CA SER A 105 7.61 2.35 7.69
C SER A 105 6.13 2.70 7.57
N ASN A 106 5.81 3.85 6.97
CA ASN A 106 4.42 4.25 6.75
C ASN A 106 3.73 3.39 5.69
N LEU A 107 4.41 3.03 4.59
CA LEU A 107 3.87 2.11 3.59
C LEU A 107 3.49 0.76 4.22
N GLU A 108 4.34 0.22 5.09
CA GLU A 108 4.07 -1.04 5.78
C GLU A 108 2.86 -0.93 6.71
N LYS A 109 2.75 0.16 7.47
CA LYS A 109 1.56 0.42 8.31
C LYS A 109 0.28 0.52 7.49
N PHE A 110 0.33 1.16 6.31
CA PHE A 110 -0.82 1.23 5.41
C PHE A 110 -1.19 -0.14 4.84
N ARG A 111 -0.20 -0.96 4.48
CA ARG A 111 -0.43 -2.35 4.03
C ARG A 111 -1.14 -3.16 5.11
N GLN A 112 -0.67 -3.08 6.36
CA GLN A 112 -1.30 -3.76 7.50
C GLN A 112 -2.73 -3.25 7.72
N ALA A 113 -2.95 -1.94 7.66
CA ALA A 113 -4.28 -1.35 7.79
C ALA A 113 -5.25 -1.80 6.68
N GLN A 114 -4.76 -1.96 5.44
CA GLN A 114 -5.55 -2.48 4.32
C GLN A 114 -6.00 -3.92 4.57
N VAL A 115 -5.11 -4.78 5.07
CA VAL A 115 -5.46 -6.18 5.41
C VAL A 115 -6.54 -6.22 6.50
N VAL A 116 -6.36 -5.45 7.58
CA VAL A 116 -7.35 -5.37 8.67
C VAL A 116 -8.70 -4.87 8.15
N MET A 117 -8.70 -3.85 7.29
CA MET A 117 -9.93 -3.32 6.69
C MET A 117 -10.63 -4.37 5.82
N GLU A 118 -9.88 -5.14 5.04
CA GLU A 118 -10.42 -6.24 4.23
C GLU A 118 -11.07 -7.32 5.11
N ASP A 119 -10.43 -7.69 6.22
CA ASP A 119 -10.95 -8.68 7.17
C ASP A 119 -12.23 -8.19 7.87
N VAL A 120 -12.27 -6.92 8.27
CA VAL A 120 -13.48 -6.30 8.84
C VAL A 120 -14.63 -6.32 7.83
N LEU A 121 -14.37 -5.96 6.57
CA LEU A 121 -15.39 -5.98 5.52
C LEU A 121 -15.91 -7.40 5.24
N LYS A 122 -15.04 -8.42 5.24
CA LYS A 122 -15.43 -9.82 5.10
C LYS A 122 -16.29 -10.30 6.27
N ALA A 123 -15.90 -9.94 7.50
CA ALA A 123 -16.65 -10.29 8.71
C ALA A 123 -18.03 -9.62 8.73
N ASP A 124 -18.12 -8.34 8.37
CA ASP A 124 -19.38 -7.61 8.28
C ASP A 124 -20.31 -8.20 7.22
N ARG A 125 -19.77 -8.59 6.05
CA ARG A 125 -20.53 -9.26 5.01
C ARG A 125 -21.08 -10.60 5.50
N LYS A 126 -20.23 -11.44 6.10
CA LYS A 126 -20.65 -12.74 6.66
C LYS A 126 -21.74 -12.56 7.72
N LYS A 127 -21.60 -11.60 8.62
CA LYS A 127 -22.59 -11.31 9.68
C LYS A 127 -23.93 -10.83 9.10
N ARG A 128 -23.93 -10.11 7.97
CA ARG A 128 -25.16 -9.72 7.28
C ARG A 128 -25.83 -10.91 6.60
N GLU A 129 -25.06 -11.77 5.94
CA GLU A 129 -25.56 -12.99 5.30
C GLU A 129 -26.16 -13.94 6.36
N GLU A 130 -25.49 -14.15 7.50
CA GLU A 130 -26.02 -14.94 8.62
C GLU A 130 -27.33 -14.37 9.21
N ARG A 131 -27.42 -13.04 9.37
CA ARG A 131 -28.65 -12.39 9.84
C ARG A 131 -29.80 -12.54 8.85
N GLN A 132 -29.52 -12.48 7.55
CA GLN A 132 -30.54 -12.66 6.50
C GLN A 132 -31.02 -14.11 6.44
N ALA A 133 -30.10 -15.08 6.53
CA ALA A 133 -30.44 -16.50 6.58
C ALA A 133 -31.29 -16.82 7.83
N ALA A 134 -30.89 -16.33 9.00
CA ALA A 134 -31.67 -16.52 10.24
C ALA A 134 -33.05 -15.86 10.18
N ALA A 135 -33.19 -14.71 9.52
CA ALA A 135 -34.48 -14.05 9.33
C ALA A 135 -35.38 -14.81 8.33
N GLN A 136 -34.80 -15.47 7.31
CA GLN A 136 -35.54 -16.33 6.39
C GLN A 136 -36.00 -17.63 7.08
N GLU A 137 -35.13 -18.29 7.86
CA GLU A 137 -35.49 -19.49 8.63
C GLU A 137 -36.60 -19.22 9.66
N ALA A 138 -36.57 -18.05 10.33
CA ALA A 138 -37.62 -17.65 11.26
C ALA A 138 -38.97 -17.33 10.58
N SER A 139 -38.96 -16.98 9.28
CA SER A 139 -40.18 -16.71 8.52
C SER A 139 -40.82 -17.96 7.90
N ASP A 140 -40.09 -19.06 7.82
CA ASP A 140 -40.52 -20.33 7.21
C ASP A 140 -40.95 -21.38 8.25
N THR A 141 -41.02 -21.00 9.54
CA THR A 141 -41.57 -21.87 10.59
C THR A 141 -43.11 -21.70 10.60
N PRO A 142 -43.92 -22.72 10.27
CA PRO A 142 -45.37 -22.62 10.37
C PRO A 142 -45.74 -22.44 11.84
N SER A 143 -46.52 -21.41 12.15
CA SER A 143 -47.20 -21.29 13.43
C SER A 143 -48.26 -22.38 13.52
N ASP A 144 -47.87 -23.57 13.99
CA ASP A 144 -48.80 -24.57 14.48
C ASP A 144 -49.06 -24.26 15.96
N ASP A 145 -50.13 -23.51 16.23
CA ASP A 145 -50.84 -23.73 17.49
C ASP A 145 -52.32 -23.32 17.44
N VAL A 146 -53.12 -24.13 18.15
CA VAL A 146 -54.52 -23.96 18.61
C VAL A 146 -55.64 -24.59 17.77
N VAL A 147 -55.97 -25.86 18.08
CA VAL A 147 -57.35 -26.25 18.45
C VAL A 147 -57.28 -27.13 19.71
N GLY A 148 -57.77 -26.58 20.82
CA GLY A 148 -57.88 -27.26 22.11
C GLY A 148 -58.92 -28.38 22.10
N SER A 149 -58.60 -29.45 22.81
CA SER A 149 -59.55 -30.45 23.30
C SER A 149 -59.39 -30.50 24.82
N GLU A 150 -60.15 -29.66 25.51
CA GLU A 150 -60.30 -29.68 26.95
C GLU A 150 -61.26 -30.82 27.33
N SER A 151 -60.72 -31.96 27.77
CA SER A 151 -61.50 -33.07 28.31
C SER A 151 -61.60 -32.91 29.83
N ALA A 152 -62.77 -32.51 30.32
CA ALA A 152 -63.08 -32.46 31.75
C ALA A 152 -63.18 -33.89 32.37
N PRO A 153 -62.79 -34.09 33.64
CA PRO A 153 -63.03 -35.35 34.35
C PRO A 153 -64.40 -35.29 35.06
N ASP A 154 -65.23 -36.32 34.84
CA ASP A 154 -66.47 -36.52 35.60
C ASP A 154 -66.19 -37.37 36.85
N GLY A 155 -66.60 -36.84 38.01
CA GLY A 155 -66.40 -37.44 39.31
C GLY A 155 -67.49 -38.45 39.63
N GLY A 156 -67.09 -39.66 40.05
CA GLY A 156 -67.98 -40.67 40.61
C GLY A 156 -67.44 -41.16 41.95
N GLU A 157 -68.08 -40.74 43.02
CA GLU A 157 -67.78 -41.03 44.43
C GLU A 157 -68.48 -42.32 44.91
N ALA A 158 -67.83 -42.99 45.88
CA ALA A 158 -68.36 -43.90 46.91
C ALA A 158 -68.80 -45.35 46.58
N THR A 159 -68.04 -46.25 47.20
CA THR A 159 -68.31 -47.55 47.87
C THR A 159 -69.72 -47.81 48.43
N PRO A 160 -70.11 -49.06 48.81
CA PRO A 160 -69.31 -50.11 49.48
C PRO A 160 -69.20 -51.47 48.78
#